data_AF-A0A2G9GJA8-F1
#
_entry.id   AF-A0A2G9GJA8-F1
#
_cell.length_a   1.000
_cell.length_b   1.000
_cell.length_c   1.000
_cell.angle_alpha   90.00
_cell.angle_beta   90.00
_cell.angle_gamma   90.00
#
_symmetry.space_group_name_H-M   'P 1'
#
loop_
_entity.id
_entity.type
_entity.pdbx_description
1 polymer ?
#
loop_
_entity_poly.entity_id
_entity_poly.type
_entity_poly.pdbx_seq_one_letter_code
_entity_poly.pdbx_strand_id
1 'polypeptide(L)'
;MASLSFILGIIGNVISILMFASPIKTFKHVVKKKSTENYKGLPYITTLLSTSLWTFYGLLKTDGLLVVTVNGAGAALHVIYVILFLIYAPKNVKVKSMKLVGAVNIAFLGAVIIVTLLALRGDTRVTLVGLLCAALTIGMYAAPLSAMRTVIKMKSVKYMPFFLSFFQFLNGAAWTGYAVLIKDYYIGVPNGIGFILGSAQLILYMIYRNKSTESDEKTKEEEEGSAHLVRGTIQMQDLNENDQETNMKNRSLNKGNSLPKPPLARQYSQNLTKTLSLSPHELENLNENDIEKGFKENH
;
A
#
# COMPACT_ATOMS: atom_id res chain seq x y z
N MET A 1 -42.81 13.69 -9.00
CA MET A 1 -41.75 13.98 -8.00
C MET A 1 -40.76 12.84 -8.04
N ALA A 2 -39.45 13.09 -7.97
CA ALA A 2 -38.46 12.01 -7.92
C ALA A 2 -38.63 11.21 -6.62
N SER A 3 -38.49 9.88 -6.69
CA SER A 3 -38.53 9.05 -5.48
C SER A 3 -37.32 9.34 -4.58
N LEU A 4 -37.48 9.15 -3.27
CA LEU A 4 -36.38 9.32 -2.32
C LEU A 4 -35.20 8.38 -2.63
N SER A 5 -35.48 7.16 -3.10
CA SER A 5 -34.46 6.21 -3.55
C SER A 5 -33.67 6.75 -4.76
N PHE A 6 -34.32 7.41 -5.71
CA PHE A 6 -33.63 8.03 -6.83
C PHE A 6 -32.71 9.16 -6.37
N ILE A 7 -33.18 10.04 -5.49
CA ILE A 7 -32.37 11.16 -4.95
C ILE A 7 -31.15 10.63 -4.20
N LEU A 8 -31.33 9.67 -3.29
CA LEU A 8 -30.21 9.07 -2.55
C LEU A 8 -29.24 8.34 -3.47
N GLY A 9 -29.73 7.66 -4.51
CA GLY A 9 -28.86 7.00 -5.48
C GLY A 9 -28.07 7.97 -6.34
N ILE A 10 -28.63 9.14 -6.71
CA ILE A 10 -27.87 10.21 -7.38
C ILE A 10 -26.78 10.79 -6.47
N ILE A 11 -27.11 11.07 -5.20
CA ILE A 11 -26.13 11.52 -4.21
C ILE A 11 -25.00 10.49 -4.05
N GLY A 12 -25.36 9.20 -3.92
CA GLY A 12 -24.42 8.10 -3.85
C GLY A 12 -23.52 8.02 -5.09
N ASN A 13 -24.08 8.17 -6.29
CA ASN A 13 -23.33 8.19 -7.56
C ASN A 13 -22.27 9.30 -7.55
N VAL A 14 -22.66 10.54 -7.22
CA VAL A 14 -21.75 11.68 -7.20
C VAL A 14 -20.61 11.45 -6.22
N ILE A 15 -20.91 11.04 -4.99
CA ILE A 15 -19.90 10.79 -3.95
C ILE A 15 -18.94 9.67 -4.38
N SER A 16 -19.47 8.55 -4.86
CA SER A 16 -18.66 7.42 -5.31
C SER A 16 -17.74 7.80 -6.48
N ILE A 17 -18.22 8.57 -7.46
CA ILE A 17 -17.39 9.02 -8.59
C ILE A 17 -16.25 9.93 -8.10
N LEU A 18 -16.52 10.84 -7.16
CA LEU A 18 -15.47 11.66 -6.53
C LEU A 18 -14.43 10.81 -5.81
N MET A 19 -14.86 9.74 -5.12
CA MET A 19 -13.94 8.79 -4.48
C MET A 19 -13.12 8.01 -5.51
N PHE A 20 -13.71 7.54 -6.60
CA PHE A 20 -13.00 6.89 -7.71
C PHE A 20 -12.06 7.84 -8.45
N ALA A 21 -12.32 9.15 -8.44
CA ALA A 21 -11.44 10.17 -8.97
C ALA A 21 -10.28 10.54 -8.02
N SER A 22 -10.30 10.11 -6.76
CA SER A 22 -9.25 10.44 -5.79
C SER A 22 -7.83 10.04 -6.22
N PRO A 23 -7.58 8.91 -6.93
CA PRO A 23 -6.25 8.54 -7.38
C PRO A 23 -5.73 9.33 -8.59
N ILE A 24 -6.53 10.19 -9.22
CA ILE A 24 -6.10 10.95 -10.42
C ILE A 24 -4.83 11.75 -10.15
N LYS A 25 -4.74 12.42 -8.99
CA LYS A 25 -3.55 13.18 -8.61
C LYS A 25 -2.33 12.28 -8.46
N THR A 26 -2.52 11.10 -7.86
CA THR A 26 -1.48 10.07 -7.71
C THR A 26 -0.99 9.58 -9.08
N PHE A 27 -1.89 9.23 -9.99
CA PHE A 27 -1.49 8.75 -11.32
C PHE A 27 -0.90 9.84 -12.21
N LYS A 28 -1.32 11.09 -12.06
CA LYS A 28 -0.65 12.23 -12.69
C LYS A 28 0.81 12.33 -12.25
N HIS A 29 1.10 12.07 -10.97
CA HIS A 29 2.46 12.00 -10.45
C HIS A 29 3.24 10.82 -11.06
N VAL A 30 2.65 9.63 -11.08
CA VAL A 30 3.25 8.41 -11.69
C VAL A 30 3.62 8.65 -13.15
N VAL A 31 2.74 9.27 -13.93
CA VAL A 31 3.01 9.59 -15.35
C VAL A 31 4.15 10.60 -15.49
N LYS A 32 4.18 11.64 -14.64
CA LYS A 32 5.24 12.66 -14.65
C LYS A 32 6.60 12.07 -14.27
N LYS A 33 6.63 11.17 -13.27
CA LYS A 33 7.85 10.50 -12.79
C LYS A 33 8.25 9.29 -13.60
N LYS A 34 7.38 8.79 -14.48
CA LYS A 34 7.58 7.56 -15.26
C LYS A 34 7.89 6.34 -14.38
N SER A 35 7.40 6.33 -13.14
CA SER A 35 7.64 5.30 -12.14
C SER A 35 6.45 5.21 -11.19
N THR A 36 6.06 4.00 -10.79
CA THR A 36 5.07 3.79 -9.73
C THR A 36 5.63 4.02 -8.33
N GLU A 37 6.93 4.30 -8.19
CA GLU A 37 7.61 4.47 -6.90
C GLU A 37 7.21 3.36 -5.91
N ASN A 38 6.62 3.72 -4.76
CA ASN A 38 6.14 2.79 -3.74
C ASN A 38 4.62 2.54 -3.78
N TYR A 39 3.92 3.05 -4.79
CA TYR A 39 2.48 2.84 -4.93
C TYR A 39 2.19 1.36 -5.23
N LYS A 40 1.18 0.81 -4.55
CA LYS A 40 0.76 -0.59 -4.73
C LYS A 40 -0.36 -0.68 -5.76
N GLY A 41 -0.25 -1.63 -6.69
CA GLY A 41 -1.27 -1.87 -7.72
C GLY A 41 -2.53 -2.58 -7.20
N LEU A 42 -2.41 -3.31 -6.08
CA LEU A 42 -3.46 -4.17 -5.53
C LEU A 42 -4.81 -3.44 -5.35
N PRO A 43 -4.89 -2.26 -4.71
CA PRO A 43 -6.16 -1.56 -4.53
C PRO A 43 -6.88 -1.24 -5.84
N TYR A 44 -6.13 -0.92 -6.90
CA TYR A 44 -6.73 -0.58 -8.20
C TYR A 44 -7.25 -1.84 -8.92
N ILE A 45 -6.50 -2.93 -8.85
CA ILE A 45 -6.85 -4.22 -9.45
C ILE A 45 -8.09 -4.83 -8.77
N THR A 46 -8.16 -4.76 -7.43
CA THR A 46 -9.31 -5.28 -6.66
C THR A 46 -10.54 -4.39 -6.83
N THR A 47 -10.35 -3.06 -6.91
CA THR A 47 -11.48 -2.15 -7.13
C THR A 47 -12.03 -2.28 -8.54
N LEU A 48 -11.19 -2.55 -9.55
CA LEU A 48 -11.65 -2.90 -10.89
C LEU A 48 -12.55 -4.14 -10.88
N LEU A 49 -12.15 -5.20 -10.16
CA LEU A 49 -12.97 -6.40 -10.03
C LEU A 49 -14.31 -6.08 -9.34
N SER A 50 -14.24 -5.36 -8.23
CA SER A 50 -15.43 -5.00 -7.44
C SER A 50 -16.42 -4.19 -8.26
N THR A 51 -15.96 -3.12 -8.91
CA THR A 51 -16.81 -2.28 -9.76
C THR A 51 -17.33 -3.04 -10.98
N SER A 52 -16.57 -3.96 -11.56
CA SER A 52 -17.05 -4.79 -12.68
C SER A 52 -18.16 -5.75 -12.23
N LEU A 53 -17.99 -6.42 -11.08
CA LEU A 53 -19.01 -7.31 -10.51
C LEU A 53 -20.27 -6.55 -10.10
N TRP A 54 -20.14 -5.38 -9.48
CA TRP A 54 -21.28 -4.53 -9.14
C TRP A 54 -22.02 -3.99 -10.36
N THR A 55 -21.28 -3.67 -11.43
CA THR A 55 -21.89 -3.30 -12.72
C THR A 55 -22.70 -4.48 -13.26
N PHE A 56 -22.13 -5.68 -13.27
CA PHE A 56 -22.83 -6.88 -13.71
C PHE A 56 -24.06 -7.20 -12.84
N TYR A 57 -23.94 -7.08 -11.51
CA TYR A 57 -25.05 -7.20 -10.58
C TYR A 57 -26.19 -6.23 -10.91
N GLY A 58 -25.87 -4.96 -11.17
CA GLY A 58 -26.85 -3.96 -11.58
C GLY A 58 -27.54 -4.31 -12.90
N LEU A 59 -26.81 -4.84 -13.88
CA LEU A 59 -27.37 -5.27 -15.17
C LEU A 59 -28.33 -6.46 -15.06
N LEU A 60 -28.20 -7.29 -14.03
CA LEU A 60 -29.10 -8.42 -13.77
C LEU A 60 -30.42 -7.99 -13.12
N LYS A 61 -30.53 -6.74 -12.64
CA LYS A 61 -31.70 -6.20 -11.94
C LYS A 61 -32.47 -5.22 -12.81
N THR A 62 -33.80 -5.26 -12.74
CA THR A 62 -34.70 -4.34 -13.47
C THR A 62 -34.48 -2.87 -13.11
N ASP A 63 -34.26 -2.56 -11.82
CA ASP A 63 -34.03 -1.19 -11.33
C ASP A 63 -32.56 -0.91 -10.95
N GLY A 64 -31.62 -1.63 -11.58
CA GLY A 64 -30.20 -1.56 -11.26
C GLY A 64 -29.45 -0.37 -11.84
N LEU A 65 -30.12 0.53 -12.59
CA LEU A 65 -29.46 1.59 -13.38
C LEU A 65 -28.48 2.43 -12.57
N LEU A 66 -28.86 2.88 -11.37
CA LEU A 66 -28.00 3.72 -10.52
C LEU A 66 -26.75 2.97 -10.01
N VAL A 67 -26.85 1.65 -9.86
CA VAL A 67 -25.72 0.77 -9.50
C VAL A 67 -24.82 0.56 -10.71
N VAL A 68 -25.40 0.39 -11.90
CA VAL A 68 -24.66 0.25 -13.17
C VAL A 68 -23.88 1.52 -13.49
N THR A 69 -24.50 2.71 -13.37
CA THR A 69 -23.84 3.98 -13.73
C THR A 69 -22.64 4.26 -12.86
N VAL A 70 -22.77 4.14 -11.54
CA VAL A 70 -21.69 4.44 -10.60
C VAL A 70 -20.52 3.46 -10.76
N ASN A 71 -20.82 2.16 -10.86
CA ASN A 71 -19.80 1.14 -10.91
C ASN A 71 -19.21 1.00 -12.30
N GLY A 72 -19.97 1.27 -13.36
CA GLY A 72 -19.45 1.35 -14.72
C GLY A 72 -18.46 2.49 -14.88
N ALA A 73 -18.78 3.68 -14.33
CA ALA A 73 -17.84 4.80 -14.27
C ALA A 73 -16.60 4.46 -13.43
N GLY A 74 -16.79 3.79 -12.28
CA GLY A 74 -15.71 3.29 -11.44
C GLY A 74 -14.80 2.31 -12.17
N ALA A 75 -15.37 1.34 -12.89
CA ALA A 75 -14.64 0.35 -13.68
C ALA A 75 -13.84 1.04 -14.79
N ALA A 76 -14.45 1.97 -15.53
CA ALA A 76 -13.74 2.72 -16.58
C ALA A 76 -12.52 3.48 -16.03
N LEU A 77 -12.67 4.18 -14.90
CA LEU A 77 -11.54 4.86 -14.23
C LEU A 77 -10.48 3.86 -13.77
N HIS A 78 -10.88 2.73 -13.19
CA HIS A 78 -9.93 1.73 -12.68
C HIS A 78 -9.21 0.95 -13.78
N VAL A 79 -9.83 0.73 -14.94
CA VAL A 79 -9.13 0.23 -16.13
C VAL A 79 -7.98 1.17 -16.48
N ILE A 80 -8.23 2.48 -16.53
CA ILE A 80 -7.20 3.48 -16.82
C ILE A 80 -6.07 3.43 -15.77
N TYR A 81 -6.41 3.40 -14.48
CA TYR A 81 -5.41 3.30 -13.41
C TYR A 81 -4.57 2.03 -13.49
N VAL A 82 -5.20 0.89 -13.73
CA VAL A 82 -4.49 -0.40 -13.88
C VAL A 82 -3.57 -0.36 -15.09
N ILE A 83 -4.02 0.16 -16.24
CA ILE A 83 -3.18 0.30 -17.43
C ILE A 83 -1.97 1.19 -17.14
N LEU A 84 -2.18 2.38 -16.57
CA LEU A 84 -1.09 3.29 -16.23
C LEU A 84 -0.12 2.66 -15.23
N PHE A 85 -0.63 1.95 -14.22
CA PHE A 85 0.19 1.22 -13.26
C PHE A 85 1.06 0.17 -13.96
N LEU A 86 0.48 -0.65 -14.84
CA LEU A 86 1.21 -1.68 -15.57
C LEU A 86 2.24 -1.10 -16.56
N ILE A 87 1.99 0.08 -17.13
CA ILE A 87 2.97 0.74 -17.99
C ILE A 87 4.21 1.16 -17.18
N TYR A 88 4.01 1.83 -16.03
CA TYR A 88 5.10 2.47 -15.28
C TYR A 88 5.68 1.62 -14.13
N ALA A 89 5.12 0.43 -13.84
CA ALA A 89 5.62 -0.43 -12.79
C ALA A 89 6.98 -1.08 -13.14
N PRO A 90 7.88 -1.28 -12.15
CA PRO A 90 9.09 -2.09 -12.30
C PRO A 90 8.79 -3.52 -12.76
N LYS A 91 9.70 -4.16 -13.51
CA LYS A 91 9.46 -5.47 -14.16
C LYS A 91 8.90 -6.55 -13.22
N ASN A 92 9.48 -6.69 -12.03
CA ASN A 92 9.05 -7.67 -11.01
C ASN A 92 7.63 -7.40 -10.50
N VAL A 93 7.30 -6.14 -10.19
CA VAL A 93 5.97 -5.73 -9.72
C VAL A 93 4.95 -5.82 -10.86
N LYS A 94 5.35 -5.44 -12.07
CA LYS A 94 4.54 -5.49 -13.30
C LYS A 94 4.08 -6.92 -13.59
N VAL A 95 5.00 -7.89 -13.63
CA VAL A 95 4.65 -9.29 -13.91
C VAL A 95 3.70 -9.85 -12.86
N LYS A 96 3.95 -9.59 -11.56
CA LYS A 96 3.03 -10.00 -10.48
C LYS A 96 1.65 -9.38 -10.65
N SER A 97 1.59 -8.09 -10.99
CA SER A 97 0.35 -7.34 -11.19
C SER A 97 -0.41 -7.81 -12.43
N MET A 98 0.28 -8.11 -13.55
CA MET A 98 -0.33 -8.66 -14.76
C MET A 98 -0.93 -10.04 -14.49
N LYS A 99 -0.21 -10.92 -13.77
CA LYS A 99 -0.75 -12.23 -13.36
C LYS A 99 -1.99 -12.06 -12.51
N LEU A 100 -1.98 -11.12 -11.56
CA LEU A 100 -3.14 -10.85 -10.72
C LEU A 100 -4.32 -10.32 -11.53
N VAL A 101 -4.11 -9.37 -12.46
CA VAL A 101 -5.14 -8.87 -13.37
C VAL A 101 -5.74 -10.00 -14.19
N GLY A 102 -4.90 -10.84 -14.81
CA GLY A 102 -5.36 -11.99 -15.59
C GLY A 102 -6.17 -12.98 -14.74
N ALA A 103 -5.71 -13.28 -13.54
CA ALA A 103 -6.41 -14.20 -12.63
C ALA A 103 -7.77 -13.65 -12.18
N VAL A 104 -7.83 -12.42 -11.69
CA VAL A 104 -9.03 -11.92 -11.00
C VAL A 104 -9.99 -11.15 -11.92
N ASN A 105 -9.47 -10.34 -12.85
CA ASN A 105 -10.30 -9.51 -13.73
C ASN A 105 -10.63 -10.14 -15.08
N ILE A 106 -9.87 -11.16 -15.51
CA ILE A 106 -10.15 -11.88 -16.76
C ILE A 106 -10.74 -13.26 -16.45
N ALA A 107 -9.96 -14.14 -15.80
CA ALA A 107 -10.37 -15.52 -15.58
C ALA A 107 -11.53 -15.62 -14.57
N PHE A 108 -11.39 -15.09 -13.36
CA PHE A 108 -12.43 -15.18 -12.34
C PHE A 108 -13.70 -14.40 -12.73
N LEU A 109 -13.58 -13.13 -13.12
CA LEU A 109 -14.72 -12.32 -13.58
C LEU A 109 -15.42 -12.96 -14.79
N GLY A 110 -14.66 -13.41 -15.79
CA GLY A 110 -15.19 -14.10 -16.97
C GLY A 110 -15.93 -15.38 -16.60
N ALA A 111 -15.37 -16.20 -15.70
CA ALA A 111 -16.01 -17.41 -15.20
C ALA A 111 -17.32 -17.10 -14.47
N VAL A 112 -17.35 -16.07 -13.61
CA VAL A 112 -18.58 -15.65 -12.92
C VAL A 112 -19.65 -15.24 -13.94
N ILE A 113 -19.31 -14.44 -14.95
CA ILE A 113 -20.25 -14.02 -15.99
C ILE A 113 -20.76 -15.23 -16.79
N ILE A 114 -19.88 -16.10 -17.26
CA ILE A 114 -20.23 -17.28 -18.06
C ILE A 114 -21.14 -18.22 -17.26
N VAL A 115 -20.78 -18.58 -16.04
CA VAL A 115 -21.59 -19.46 -15.18
C VAL A 115 -22.95 -18.82 -14.89
N THR A 116 -22.98 -17.52 -14.59
CA THR A 116 -24.21 -16.81 -14.25
C THR A 116 -25.17 -16.70 -15.44
N LEU A 117 -24.66 -16.50 -16.66
CA LEU A 117 -25.50 -16.38 -17.86
C LEU A 117 -25.91 -17.73 -18.45
N LEU A 118 -25.05 -18.75 -18.38
CA LEU A 118 -25.30 -20.04 -19.04
C LEU A 118 -25.88 -21.10 -18.09
N ALA A 119 -25.48 -21.11 -16.82
CA ALA A 119 -25.85 -22.17 -15.88
C ALA A 119 -26.94 -21.76 -14.88
N LEU A 120 -27.14 -20.46 -14.63
CA LEU A 120 -28.12 -19.97 -13.65
C LEU A 120 -29.31 -19.30 -14.32
N ARG A 121 -30.48 -19.38 -13.65
CA ARG A 121 -31.74 -18.80 -14.12
C ARG A 121 -32.45 -18.06 -12.99
N GLY A 122 -33.32 -17.12 -13.36
CA GLY A 122 -34.16 -16.38 -12.42
C GLY A 122 -33.36 -15.70 -11.31
N ASP A 123 -33.85 -15.78 -10.09
CA ASP A 123 -33.29 -15.07 -8.94
C ASP A 123 -31.95 -15.64 -8.46
N THR A 124 -31.65 -16.92 -8.73
CA THR A 124 -30.39 -17.56 -8.32
C THR A 124 -29.17 -16.82 -8.88
N ARG A 125 -29.29 -16.28 -10.10
CA ARG A 125 -28.21 -15.52 -10.76
C ARG A 125 -27.93 -14.19 -10.03
N VAL A 126 -28.97 -13.53 -9.55
CA VAL A 126 -28.87 -12.27 -8.78
C VAL A 126 -28.30 -12.55 -7.40
N THR A 127 -28.76 -13.61 -6.75
CA THR A 127 -28.28 -14.05 -5.44
C THR A 127 -26.79 -14.39 -5.45
N LEU A 128 -26.31 -15.19 -6.42
CA LEU A 128 -24.90 -15.56 -6.49
C LEU A 128 -24.02 -14.32 -6.67
N VAL A 129 -24.32 -13.48 -7.67
CA VAL A 129 -23.51 -12.30 -7.97
C VAL A 129 -23.60 -11.29 -6.82
N GLY A 130 -24.78 -11.09 -6.23
CA GLY A 130 -24.98 -10.22 -5.07
C GLY A 130 -24.15 -10.65 -3.85
N LEU A 131 -24.10 -11.94 -3.54
CA LEU A 131 -23.26 -12.48 -2.46
C LEU A 131 -21.77 -12.28 -2.74
N LEU A 132 -21.32 -12.51 -3.98
CA LEU A 132 -19.92 -12.28 -4.37
C LEU A 132 -19.55 -10.79 -4.25
N CYS A 133 -20.41 -9.90 -4.73
CA CYS A 133 -20.25 -8.45 -4.59
C CYS A 133 -20.16 -8.02 -3.12
N ALA A 134 -21.07 -8.51 -2.28
CA ALA A 134 -21.09 -8.20 -0.86
C ALA A 134 -19.83 -8.72 -0.14
N ALA A 135 -19.47 -9.98 -0.36
CA ALA A 135 -18.28 -10.60 0.24
C ALA A 135 -17.00 -9.86 -0.16
N LEU A 136 -16.84 -9.53 -1.44
CA LEU A 136 -15.69 -8.78 -1.93
C LEU A 136 -15.62 -7.38 -1.31
N THR A 137 -16.76 -6.68 -1.23
CA THR A 137 -16.82 -5.34 -0.62
C THR A 137 -16.47 -5.38 0.87
N ILE A 138 -16.96 -6.38 1.60
CA ILE A 138 -16.60 -6.60 3.01
C ILE A 138 -15.11 -6.88 3.15
N GLY A 139 -14.55 -7.73 2.29
CA GLY A 139 -13.11 -8.02 2.26
C GLY A 139 -12.26 -6.76 2.02
N MET A 140 -12.72 -5.84 1.16
CA MET A 140 -12.04 -4.57 0.91
C MET A 140 -11.97 -3.66 2.14
N TYR A 141 -12.86 -3.84 3.13
CA TYR A 141 -12.80 -3.12 4.40
C TYR A 141 -11.62 -3.51 5.30
N ALA A 142 -10.86 -4.56 4.96
CA ALA A 142 -9.60 -4.86 5.63
C ALA A 142 -8.60 -3.68 5.55
N ALA A 143 -8.60 -2.92 4.44
CA ALA A 143 -7.72 -1.76 4.26
C ALA A 143 -8.04 -0.60 5.23
N PRO A 144 -9.27 -0.07 5.32
CA PRO A 144 -9.61 0.97 6.31
C PRO A 144 -9.46 0.46 7.75
N LEU A 145 -9.73 -0.81 8.04
CA LEU A 145 -9.49 -1.39 9.36
C LEU A 145 -7.99 -1.39 9.73
N SER A 146 -7.13 -1.76 8.78
CA SER A 146 -5.68 -1.66 8.94
C SER A 146 -5.22 -0.21 9.17
N ALA A 147 -5.81 0.75 8.46
CA ALA A 147 -5.52 2.17 8.67
C ALA A 147 -5.93 2.63 10.08
N MET A 148 -7.11 2.24 10.58
CA MET A 148 -7.54 2.54 11.96
C MET A 148 -6.58 1.97 12.99
N ARG A 149 -6.14 0.72 12.81
CA ARG A 149 -5.13 0.10 13.68
C ARG A 149 -3.82 0.89 13.70
N THR A 150 -3.37 1.38 12.54
CA THR A 150 -2.18 2.22 12.43
C THR A 150 -2.35 3.55 13.17
N VAL A 151 -3.50 4.21 13.05
CA VAL A 151 -3.79 5.47 13.79
C VAL A 151 -3.72 5.24 15.30
N ILE A 152 -4.32 4.16 15.80
CA ILE A 152 -4.32 3.85 17.23
C ILE A 152 -2.90 3.55 17.74
N LYS A 153 -2.12 2.76 16.98
CA LYS A 153 -0.76 2.37 17.36
C LYS A 153 0.22 3.53 17.29
N MET A 154 0.15 4.33 16.22
CA MET A 154 1.05 5.45 15.98
C MET A 154 0.60 6.74 16.65
N LYS A 155 -0.60 6.76 17.26
CA LYS A 155 -1.22 7.94 17.87
C LYS A 155 -1.32 9.15 16.92
N SER A 156 -1.33 8.90 15.61
CA SER A 156 -1.25 9.92 14.57
C SER A 156 -2.20 9.64 13.41
N VAL A 157 -2.83 10.69 12.89
CA VAL A 157 -3.80 10.63 11.78
C VAL A 157 -3.16 10.78 10.40
N LYS A 158 -1.82 10.81 10.30
CA LYS A 158 -1.08 11.03 9.04
C LYS A 158 -1.49 10.06 7.91
N TYR A 159 -1.84 8.82 8.24
CA TYR A 159 -2.22 7.78 7.29
C TYR A 159 -3.73 7.71 7.03
N MET A 160 -4.53 8.59 7.64
CA MET A 160 -5.99 8.62 7.53
C MET A 160 -6.47 10.06 7.30
N PRO A 161 -6.46 10.55 6.05
CA PRO A 161 -6.93 11.90 5.76
C PRO A 161 -8.42 12.05 6.07
N PHE A 162 -8.78 13.18 6.69
CA PHE A 162 -10.15 13.48 7.10
C PHE A 162 -11.16 13.36 5.95
N PHE A 163 -10.88 14.03 4.83
CA PHE A 163 -11.80 14.07 3.69
C PHE A 163 -12.09 12.68 3.13
N LEU A 164 -11.09 11.80 3.05
CA LEU A 164 -11.29 10.42 2.57
C LEU A 164 -12.26 9.66 3.50
N SER A 165 -12.06 9.78 4.81
CA SER A 165 -12.93 9.14 5.81
C SER A 165 -14.35 9.72 5.80
N PHE A 166 -14.46 11.04 5.63
CA PHE A 166 -15.75 11.74 5.53
C PHE A 166 -16.54 11.34 4.28
N PHE A 167 -15.90 11.30 3.11
CA PHE A 167 -16.56 10.84 1.89
C PHE A 167 -16.91 9.35 1.95
N GLN A 168 -16.08 8.51 2.59
CA GLN A 168 -16.40 7.10 2.82
C GLN A 168 -17.64 6.93 3.70
N PHE A 169 -17.76 7.73 4.78
CA PHE A 169 -18.94 7.77 5.64
C PHE A 169 -20.20 8.18 4.88
N LEU A 170 -20.15 9.30 4.12
CA LEU A 170 -21.29 9.76 3.33
C LEU A 170 -21.68 8.76 2.25
N ASN A 171 -20.69 8.11 1.61
CA ASN A 171 -20.92 7.07 0.63
C ASN A 171 -21.66 5.88 1.25
N GLY A 172 -21.17 5.38 2.39
CA GLY A 172 -21.82 4.30 3.14
C GLY A 172 -23.25 4.67 3.54
N ALA A 173 -23.46 5.89 4.04
CA ALA A 173 -24.79 6.37 4.42
C ALA A 173 -25.76 6.43 3.24
N ALA A 174 -25.34 7.02 2.12
CA ALA A 174 -26.16 7.18 0.92
C ALA A 174 -26.55 5.82 0.32
N TRP A 175 -25.59 4.91 0.17
CA TRP A 175 -25.85 3.58 -0.40
C TRP A 175 -26.62 2.66 0.54
N THR A 176 -26.43 2.78 1.86
CA THR A 176 -27.26 2.06 2.84
C THR A 176 -28.70 2.57 2.79
N GLY A 177 -28.91 3.89 2.79
CA GLY A 177 -30.24 4.48 2.66
C GLY A 177 -30.94 4.09 1.35
N TYR A 178 -30.21 4.16 0.23
CA TYR A 178 -30.69 3.67 -1.06
C TYR A 178 -31.13 2.20 -0.98
N ALA A 179 -30.27 1.33 -0.46
CA ALA A 179 -30.51 -0.11 -0.36
C ALA A 179 -31.72 -0.47 0.52
N VAL A 180 -31.91 0.23 1.64
CA VAL A 180 -33.07 0.05 2.52
C VAL A 180 -34.37 0.39 1.77
N LEU A 181 -34.38 1.47 0.98
CA LEU A 181 -35.56 1.89 0.23
C LEU A 181 -35.91 0.93 -0.91
N ILE A 182 -34.91 0.34 -1.56
CA ILE A 182 -35.12 -0.65 -2.64
C ILE A 182 -35.13 -2.11 -2.12
N LYS A 183 -35.07 -2.30 -0.80
CA LYS A 183 -35.04 -3.61 -0.10
C LYS A 183 -33.96 -4.56 -0.65
N ASP A 184 -32.79 -4.02 -0.99
CA ASP A 184 -31.66 -4.78 -1.51
C ASP A 184 -30.62 -5.04 -0.41
N TYR A 185 -30.69 -6.21 0.22
CA TYR A 185 -29.76 -6.59 1.29
C TYR A 185 -28.32 -6.79 0.80
N TYR A 186 -28.11 -7.15 -0.47
CA TYR A 186 -26.77 -7.34 -1.02
C TYR A 186 -26.02 -6.03 -1.10
N ILE A 187 -26.69 -4.93 -1.43
CA ILE A 187 -26.14 -3.58 -1.37
C ILE A 187 -26.10 -3.08 0.08
N GLY A 188 -27.17 -3.31 0.84
CA GLY A 188 -27.36 -2.74 2.18
C GLY A 188 -26.36 -3.22 3.21
N VAL A 189 -26.12 -4.54 3.30
CA VAL A 189 -25.22 -5.12 4.30
C VAL A 189 -23.78 -4.59 4.19
N PRO A 190 -23.08 -4.70 3.04
CA PRO A 190 -21.72 -4.19 2.93
C PRO A 190 -21.66 -2.68 3.14
N ASN A 191 -22.57 -1.90 2.54
CA ASN A 191 -22.55 -0.44 2.71
C ASN A 191 -22.85 0.00 4.14
N GLY A 192 -23.69 -0.74 4.88
CA GLY A 192 -23.96 -0.51 6.29
C GLY A 192 -22.71 -0.77 7.15
N ILE A 193 -21.97 -1.83 6.87
CA ILE A 193 -20.65 -2.07 7.50
C ILE A 193 -19.69 -0.92 7.16
N GLY A 194 -19.65 -0.49 5.90
CA GLY A 194 -18.85 0.65 5.45
C GLY A 194 -19.22 1.96 6.16
N PHE A 195 -20.50 2.19 6.42
CA PHE A 195 -21.00 3.35 7.17
C PHE A 195 -20.54 3.32 8.63
N ILE A 196 -20.63 2.16 9.30
CA ILE A 196 -20.14 1.98 10.67
C ILE A 196 -18.63 2.22 10.73
N LEU A 197 -17.87 1.63 9.80
CA LEU A 197 -16.42 1.83 9.73
C LEU A 197 -16.05 3.28 9.43
N GLY A 198 -16.72 3.94 8.50
CA GLY A 198 -16.52 5.36 8.22
C GLY A 198 -16.81 6.25 9.42
N SER A 199 -17.84 5.92 10.20
CA SER A 199 -18.15 6.60 11.47
C SER A 199 -17.02 6.41 12.48
N ALA A 200 -16.53 5.18 12.64
CA ALA A 200 -15.39 4.88 13.51
C ALA A 200 -14.11 5.62 13.08
N GLN A 201 -13.84 5.72 11.77
CA GLN A 201 -12.71 6.48 11.24
C GLN A 201 -12.80 7.97 11.59
N LEU A 202 -13.99 8.57 11.47
CA LEU A 202 -14.21 9.98 11.84
C LEU A 202 -14.01 10.21 13.34
N ILE A 203 -14.54 9.32 14.19
CA ILE A 203 -14.36 9.39 15.65
C ILE A 203 -12.88 9.28 16.01
N LEU A 204 -12.16 8.30 15.46
CA LEU A 204 -10.73 8.13 15.70
C LEU A 204 -9.93 9.35 15.23
N TYR A 205 -10.29 9.94 14.08
CA TYR A 205 -9.66 11.16 13.60
C TYR A 205 -9.82 12.31 14.62
N MET A 206 -11.03 12.52 15.16
CA MET A 206 -11.28 13.57 16.15
C MET A 206 -10.50 13.35 17.45
N ILE A 207 -10.37 12.11 17.92
CA ILE A 207 -9.63 11.78 19.14
C ILE A 207 -8.12 11.99 18.98
N TYR A 208 -7.55 11.61 17.83
CA TYR A 208 -6.11 11.58 17.63
C TYR A 208 -5.54 12.82 16.93
N ARG A 209 -6.36 13.67 16.29
CA ARG A 209 -5.86 14.87 15.58
C ARG A 209 -5.08 15.84 16.48
N ASN A 210 -5.51 16.00 17.73
CA ASN A 210 -4.85 16.93 18.65
C ASN A 210 -3.56 16.31 19.23
N LYS A 211 -3.55 14.99 19.44
CA LYS A 211 -2.38 14.27 19.94
C LYS A 211 -1.25 14.20 18.91
N SER A 212 -1.57 14.12 17.62
CA SER A 212 -0.55 14.22 16.56
C SER A 212 0.14 15.56 16.53
N THR A 213 -0.58 16.66 16.78
CA THR A 213 0.01 18.01 16.79
C THR A 213 1.00 18.15 17.95
N GLU A 214 0.62 17.70 19.15
CA GLU A 214 1.50 17.72 20.33
C GLU A 214 2.74 16.82 20.16
N SER A 215 2.62 15.66 19.52
CA SER A 215 3.77 14.79 19.26
C SER A 215 4.72 15.36 18.21
N ASP A 216 4.18 15.94 17.13
CA ASP A 216 4.99 16.54 16.07
C ASP A 216 5.71 17.82 16.55
N GLU A 217 5.11 18.58 17.48
CA GLU A 217 5.75 19.73 18.12
C GLU A 217 6.90 19.30 19.05
N LYS A 218 6.69 18.30 19.92
CA LYS A 218 7.75 17.78 20.80
C LYS A 218 8.93 17.18 20.04
N THR A 219 8.70 16.44 18.96
CA THR A 219 9.79 15.89 18.15
C THR A 219 10.59 16.99 17.44
N LYS A 220 9.95 18.08 17.00
CA LYS A 220 10.66 19.22 16.42
C LYS A 220 11.50 19.96 17.46
N GLU A 221 10.98 20.16 18.68
CA GLU A 221 11.73 20.78 19.78
C GLU A 221 12.96 19.94 20.17
N GLU A 222 12.84 18.61 20.21
CA GLU A 222 13.96 17.70 20.49
C GLU A 222 15.00 17.67 19.34
N GLU A 223 14.56 17.68 18.08
CA GLU A 223 15.46 17.75 16.91
C GLU A 223 16.20 19.10 16.83
N GLU A 224 15.51 20.23 17.07
CA GLU A 224 16.14 21.56 17.11
C GLU A 224 17.09 21.70 18.30
N GLY A 225 16.71 21.20 19.48
CA GLY A 225 17.59 21.19 20.66
C GLY A 225 18.85 20.35 20.44
N SER A 226 18.72 19.18 19.80
CA SER A 226 19.85 18.30 19.48
C SER A 226 20.76 18.90 18.40
N ALA A 227 20.17 19.54 17.37
CA ALA A 227 20.93 20.23 16.33
C ALA A 227 21.69 21.44 16.87
N HIS A 228 21.11 22.19 17.83
CA HIS A 228 21.76 23.32 18.48
C HIS A 228 22.92 22.87 19.38
N LEU A 229 22.78 21.76 20.11
CA LEU A 229 23.87 21.16 20.90
C LEU A 229 25.04 20.71 20.02
N VAL A 230 24.77 19.99 18.93
CA VAL A 230 25.81 19.55 17.99
C VAL A 230 26.52 20.74 17.36
N ARG A 231 25.79 21.80 16.98
CA ARG A 231 26.39 23.03 16.44
C ARG A 231 27.26 23.77 17.47
N GLY A 232 26.84 23.79 18.73
CA GLY A 232 27.62 24.36 19.83
C GLY A 232 28.91 23.58 20.12
N THR A 233 28.87 22.25 20.03
CA THR A 233 30.07 21.40 20.19
C THR A 233 31.07 21.61 19.05
N ILE A 234 30.61 21.72 17.80
CA ILE A 234 31.48 22.00 16.65
C ILE A 234 32.15 23.37 16.81
N GLN A 235 31.42 24.39 17.26
CA GLN A 235 31.96 25.73 17.43
C GLN A 235 32.98 25.83 18.59
N MET A 236 32.80 25.06 19.67
CA MET A 236 33.80 24.94 20.75
C MET A 236 35.05 24.16 20.31
N GLN A 237 34.89 23.20 19.39
CA GLN A 237 36.01 22.43 18.85
C GLN A 237 36.85 23.26 17.86
N ASP A 238 36.21 24.10 17.04
CA ASP A 238 36.89 25.09 16.17
C ASP A 238 37.64 26.18 16.97
N LEU A 239 37.18 26.52 18.18
CA LEU A 239 37.89 27.45 19.07
C LEU A 239 39.13 26.80 19.71
N ASN A 240 39.08 25.50 20.03
CA ASN A 240 40.23 24.77 20.57
C ASN A 240 41.31 24.46 19.52
N GLU A 241 40.98 24.34 18.23
CA GLU A 241 41.97 24.13 17.17
C GLU A 241 42.73 25.40 16.76
N ASN A 242 42.14 26.59 16.97
CA ASN A 242 42.81 27.86 16.66
C ASN A 242 43.84 28.31 17.71
N ASP A 243 43.83 27.74 18.92
CA ASP A 243 44.80 28.05 19.97
C ASP A 243 46.13 27.25 19.83
N GLN A 244 46.22 26.29 18.91
CA GLN A 244 47.46 25.53 18.65
C GLN A 244 48.28 26.01 17.45
N GLU A 245 47.79 26.95 16.63
CA GLU A 245 48.46 27.35 15.38
C GLU A 245 49.28 28.68 15.46
N THR A 246 49.79 29.04 16.64
CA THR A 246 50.67 30.23 16.79
C THR A 246 52.13 29.95 17.12
N ASN A 247 52.58 28.68 17.15
CA ASN A 247 53.97 28.41 17.53
C ASN A 247 54.68 27.36 16.68
N MET A 248 54.77 27.58 15.35
CA MET A 248 55.84 26.95 14.55
C MET A 248 56.05 27.64 13.20
N LYS A 249 56.54 28.88 13.20
CA LYS A 249 57.22 29.48 12.05
C LYS A 249 58.59 29.98 12.50
N ASN A 250 59.58 29.09 12.47
CA ASN A 250 61.00 29.42 12.26
C ASN A 250 61.85 28.14 12.36
N ARG A 251 62.17 27.51 11.22
CA ARG A 251 63.54 27.09 10.87
C ARG A 251 63.61 26.43 9.50
N SER A 252 64.45 27.02 8.66
CA SER A 252 64.82 26.59 7.32
C SER A 252 65.94 25.53 7.32
N LEU A 253 65.89 24.65 6.32
CA LEU A 253 66.98 23.92 5.63
C LEU A 253 67.78 22.85 6.40
N ASN A 254 67.74 21.60 5.92
CA ASN A 254 68.94 21.02 5.28
C ASN A 254 68.62 19.84 4.33
N LYS A 255 69.47 19.66 3.31
CA LYS A 255 69.39 18.71 2.19
C LYS A 255 70.36 17.54 2.47
N GLY A 256 69.97 16.28 2.22
CA GLY A 256 70.89 15.13 2.39
C GLY A 256 70.35 13.76 1.97
N ASN A 257 70.67 13.37 0.74
CA ASN A 257 70.98 12.06 0.13
C ASN A 257 70.26 10.71 0.46
N SER A 258 70.00 10.02 -0.66
CA SER A 258 70.07 8.57 -0.98
C SER A 258 68.88 7.61 -0.73
N LEU A 259 68.41 7.03 -1.85
CA LEU A 259 67.58 5.83 -2.07
C LEU A 259 68.30 4.54 -1.59
N PRO A 260 67.60 3.43 -1.23
CA PRO A 260 66.86 2.61 -2.22
C PRO A 260 65.54 1.94 -1.73
N LYS A 261 64.70 1.55 -2.69
CA LYS A 261 63.49 0.71 -2.49
C LYS A 261 63.88 -0.73 -2.15
N PRO A 262 63.21 -1.40 -1.19
CA PRO A 262 63.23 -2.86 -1.10
C PRO A 262 62.00 -3.52 -1.76
N PRO A 263 62.07 -4.84 -2.01
CA PRO A 263 61.42 -5.50 -3.15
C PRO A 263 60.11 -6.20 -2.78
N LEU A 264 59.23 -6.31 -3.77
CA LEU A 264 58.16 -7.30 -3.82
C LEU A 264 58.80 -8.70 -3.96
N ALA A 265 58.83 -9.45 -2.85
CA ALA A 265 59.01 -10.89 -2.85
C ALA A 265 57.69 -11.58 -2.45
N ARG A 266 57.49 -12.73 -3.06
CA ARG A 266 56.24 -13.45 -3.33
C ARG A 266 56.14 -14.69 -2.42
N GLN A 267 54.94 -15.28 -2.37
CA GLN A 267 54.55 -16.62 -1.83
C GLN A 267 54.21 -16.64 -0.32
N TYR A 268 53.14 -17.29 0.16
CA TYR A 268 52.48 -18.52 -0.30
C TYR A 268 51.07 -18.67 0.34
N SER A 269 50.16 -19.36 -0.36
CA SER A 269 49.02 -20.16 0.14
C SER A 269 47.88 -19.52 0.95
N GLN A 270 46.69 -19.40 0.31
CA GLN A 270 45.41 -19.81 0.91
C GLN A 270 44.48 -20.41 -0.17
N ASN A 271 44.61 -21.72 -0.39
CA ASN A 271 43.45 -22.58 -0.61
C ASN A 271 42.91 -22.95 0.79
N LEU A 272 41.59 -23.21 0.89
CA LEU A 272 40.76 -23.26 2.12
C LEU A 272 40.37 -21.84 2.59
N THR A 273 39.12 -21.40 2.58
CA THR A 273 37.85 -22.10 2.79
C THR A 273 36.73 -21.32 2.10
N LYS A 274 36.12 -21.92 1.07
CA LYS A 274 34.70 -21.71 0.79
C LYS A 274 33.95 -22.51 1.85
N THR A 275 33.25 -21.83 2.74
CA THR A 275 31.95 -22.24 3.33
C THR A 275 31.63 -21.34 4.52
N LEU A 276 30.36 -20.95 4.63
CA LEU A 276 29.66 -20.33 5.76
C LEU A 276 29.20 -18.89 5.52
N SER A 277 28.13 -18.77 4.73
CA SER A 277 27.07 -17.80 5.01
C SER A 277 25.73 -18.38 4.54
N LEU A 278 25.33 -19.48 5.16
CA LEU A 278 23.98 -20.05 4.99
C LEU A 278 23.03 -19.36 5.97
N SER A 279 22.00 -18.76 5.38
CA SER A 279 20.91 -18.06 6.06
C SER A 279 19.95 -19.06 6.73
N PRO A 280 19.21 -18.68 7.79
CA PRO A 280 18.45 -19.59 8.67
C PRO A 280 17.32 -20.44 8.05
N HIS A 281 17.17 -20.45 6.73
CA HIS A 281 16.13 -21.19 6.00
C HIS A 281 16.62 -22.47 5.31
N GLU A 282 17.90 -22.84 5.42
CA GLU A 282 18.43 -24.09 4.84
C GLU A 282 18.63 -25.23 5.88
N LEU A 283 18.15 -25.03 7.11
CA LEU A 283 18.27 -25.97 8.23
C LEU A 283 17.06 -26.90 8.42
N GLU A 284 16.06 -26.85 7.53
CA GLU A 284 14.79 -27.58 7.73
C GLU A 284 14.57 -28.74 6.75
N ASN A 285 15.57 -29.12 5.95
CA ASN A 285 15.43 -30.18 4.92
C ASN A 285 16.56 -31.23 4.88
N LEU A 286 17.24 -31.51 6.00
CA LEU A 286 18.16 -32.64 6.08
C LEU A 286 17.58 -33.74 6.97
N ASN A 287 17.08 -34.76 6.29
CA ASN A 287 16.44 -35.95 6.82
C ASN A 287 17.48 -36.94 7.39
N GLU A 288 17.02 -37.74 8.35
CA GLU A 288 17.77 -38.34 9.46
C GLU A 288 18.47 -39.68 9.12
N ASN A 289 19.16 -39.81 7.98
CA ASN A 289 19.70 -41.13 7.53
C ASN A 289 21.18 -41.18 7.07
N ASP A 290 21.97 -40.11 7.15
CA ASP A 290 23.35 -40.10 6.62
C ASP A 290 24.48 -40.06 7.66
N ILE A 291 24.19 -40.23 8.96
CA ILE A 291 25.21 -40.11 10.02
C ILE A 291 25.98 -41.45 10.29
N GLU A 292 25.58 -42.58 9.69
CA GLU A 292 26.13 -43.89 10.05
C GLU A 292 27.07 -44.55 9.02
N LYS A 293 27.76 -43.79 8.16
CA LYS A 293 28.72 -44.37 7.18
C LYS A 293 30.12 -43.74 7.08
N GLY A 294 30.48 -42.79 7.95
CA GLY A 294 31.78 -42.10 7.86
C GLY A 294 32.95 -42.66 8.69
N PHE A 295 32.72 -43.63 9.59
CA PHE A 295 33.70 -44.00 10.63
C PHE A 295 34.42 -45.35 10.42
N LYS A 296 34.53 -45.82 9.17
CA LYS A 296 35.37 -46.97 8.81
C LYS A 296 36.01 -46.75 7.44
N GLU A 297 37.09 -45.97 7.42
CA GLU A 297 38.19 -46.08 6.43
C GLU A 297 39.25 -45.03 6.78
N ASN A 298 40.13 -45.37 7.71
CA ASN A 298 41.58 -45.16 7.65
C ASN A 298 42.18 -45.61 8.99
N HIS A 299 43.20 -46.46 8.88
CA HIS A 299 43.93 -47.17 9.93
C HIS A 299 44.29 -46.34 11.18
#